data_AF-A0A520UPI4-F1
#
_entry.id   AF-A0A520UPI4-F1
#
_cell.length_a   1.000
_cell.length_b   1.000
_cell.length_c   1.000
_cell.angle_alpha   90.00
_cell.angle_beta   90.00
_cell.angle_gamma   90.00
#
_symmetry.space_group_name_H-M   'P 1'
#
loop_
_entity.id
_entity.type
_entity.pdbx_description
1 polymer ?
#
loop_
_entity_poly.entity_id
_entity_poly.type
_entity_poly.pdbx_seq_one_letter_code
_entity_poly.pdbx_strand_id
1 'polypeptide(L)' 'YEDIEKSLSKISGKIQCIVSNENIENFIEFGKTQSPELTDYADGVDTFDFLLKLN' A
#
# COMPACT_ATOMS: atom_id res chain seq x y z
N TYR A 1 -15.04 -15.13 -11.53
CA TYR A 1 -14.10 -13.99 -11.43
C TYR A 1 -14.70 -12.68 -11.92
N GLU A 2 -15.58 -12.68 -12.91
CA GLU A 2 -16.19 -11.46 -13.45
C GLU A 2 -16.88 -10.56 -12.40
N ASP A 3 -17.54 -11.13 -11.40
CA ASP A 3 -18.16 -10.37 -10.30
C ASP A 3 -17.15 -9.71 -9.35
N ILE A 4 -15.98 -10.36 -9.17
CA ILE A 4 -14.90 -9.85 -8.34
C ILE A 4 -14.24 -8.67 -9.04
N GLU A 5 -13.92 -8.80 -10.33
CA GLU A 5 -13.34 -7.73 -11.13
C GLU A 5 -14.26 -6.51 -11.21
N LYS A 6 -15.57 -6.71 -11.43
CA LYS A 6 -16.57 -5.62 -11.39
C LYS A 6 -16.60 -4.93 -10.03
N SER A 7 -16.53 -5.70 -8.95
CA SER A 7 -16.52 -5.15 -7.59
C SER A 7 -15.26 -4.34 -7.33
N LEU A 8 -14.08 -4.88 -7.66
CA LEU A 8 -12.78 -4.20 -7.52
C LEU A 8 -12.72 -2.91 -8.34
N SER A 9 -13.19 -2.93 -9.59
CA SER A 9 -13.27 -1.75 -10.46
C SER A 9 -14.12 -0.65 -9.82
N LYS A 10 -15.29 -1.01 -9.27
CA LYS A 10 -16.22 -0.07 -8.63
C LYS A 10 -15.64 0.64 -7.39
N ILE A 11 -14.74 -0.02 -6.66
CA ILE A 11 -14.12 0.54 -5.45
C ILE A 11 -12.64 0.91 -5.64
N SER A 12 -12.12 0.86 -6.86
CA SER A 12 -10.71 1.09 -7.19
C SER A 12 -10.14 2.38 -6.58
N GLY A 13 -10.88 3.49 -6.66
CA GLY A 13 -10.47 4.78 -6.05
C GLY A 13 -10.44 4.81 -4.51
N LYS A 14 -10.86 3.73 -3.85
CA LYS A 14 -10.79 3.55 -2.38
C LYS A 14 -9.82 2.45 -1.96
N ILE A 15 -9.22 1.75 -2.92
CA ILE A 15 -8.26 0.67 -2.66
C ILE A 15 -6.86 1.25 -2.82
N GLN A 16 -5.99 1.02 -1.83
CA GLN A 16 -4.58 1.36 -1.91
C GLN A 16 -3.79 0.34 -2.75
N CYS A 17 -4.09 -0.95 -2.58
CA CYS A 17 -3.44 -2.06 -3.27
C CYS A 17 -4.29 -3.35 -3.17
N ILE A 18 -4.04 -4.32 -4.05
CA ILE A 18 -4.66 -5.65 -4.05
C ILE A 18 -3.59 -6.67 -3.70
N VAL A 19 -3.87 -7.56 -2.74
CA VAL A 19 -2.89 -8.53 -2.22
C VAL A 19 -3.37 -9.94 -2.53
N SER A 20 -2.48 -10.79 -3.06
CA SER A 20 -2.80 -12.16 -3.44
C SER A 20 -1.55 -13.05 -3.42
N ASN A 21 -1.74 -14.35 -3.26
CA ASN A 21 -0.70 -15.38 -3.51
C ASN A 21 -0.76 -15.91 -4.95
N GLU A 22 -1.89 -15.70 -5.62
CA GLU A 22 -2.11 -16.03 -7.03
C GLU A 22 -1.69 -14.84 -7.91
N ASN A 23 -1.14 -15.14 -9.08
CA ASN A 23 -0.62 -14.16 -10.03
C ASN A 23 -1.77 -13.49 -10.81
N ILE A 24 -2.43 -12.53 -10.16
CA ILE A 24 -3.57 -11.77 -10.68
C ILE A 24 -3.06 -10.41 -11.16
N GLU A 25 -3.60 -9.84 -12.23
CA GLU A 25 -3.12 -8.54 -12.71
C GLU A 25 -3.18 -7.45 -11.62
N ASN A 26 -2.12 -6.64 -11.50
CA ASN A 26 -2.01 -5.52 -10.55
C ASN A 26 -2.13 -5.91 -9.06
N PHE A 27 -1.78 -7.15 -8.70
CA PHE A 27 -1.59 -7.55 -7.30
C PHE A 27 -0.16 -7.30 -6.80
N ILE A 28 -0.02 -7.32 -5.49
CA ILE A 28 1.26 -7.36 -4.78
C ILE A 28 1.29 -8.55 -3.82
N GLU A 29 2.48 -9.01 -3.49
CA GLU A 29 2.67 -10.13 -2.57
C GLU A 29 2.34 -9.76 -1.12
N PHE A 30 2.05 -10.78 -0.31
CA PHE A 30 1.90 -10.61 1.13
C PHE A 30 3.18 -10.04 1.75
N GLY A 31 3.00 -9.11 2.69
CA GLY A 31 4.12 -8.41 3.33
C GLY A 31 4.64 -7.19 2.56
N LYS A 32 4.14 -6.92 1.34
CA LYS A 32 4.53 -5.77 0.51
C LYS A 32 3.43 -4.71 0.36
N THR A 33 2.48 -4.70 1.29
CA THR A 33 1.26 -3.86 1.21
C THR A 33 1.47 -2.38 1.50
N GLN A 34 2.57 -2.06 2.16
CA GLN A 34 2.96 -0.70 2.51
C GLN A 34 3.99 -0.20 1.51
N SER A 35 3.75 1.00 0.97
CA SER A 35 4.69 1.70 0.11
C SER A 35 4.76 3.17 0.56
N PRO A 36 5.94 3.69 0.92
CA PRO A 36 7.22 2.98 1.01
C PRO A 36 7.25 1.91 2.13
N GLU A 37 8.22 0.99 2.08
CA GLU A 37 8.33 -0.12 3.04
C GLU A 37 8.69 0.39 4.44
N LEU A 38 8.41 -0.40 5.50
CA LEU A 38 8.73 0.00 6.88
C LEU A 38 10.22 0.33 7.08
N THR A 39 11.11 -0.35 6.36
CA THR A 39 12.55 -0.10 6.39
C THR A 39 12.95 1.19 5.68
N ASP A 40 12.14 1.67 4.73
CA ASP A 40 12.38 2.95 4.06
C ASP A 40 12.11 4.13 5.00
N TYR A 41 11.28 3.94 6.04
CA TYR A 41 11.11 4.87 7.16
C TYR A 41 12.13 4.67 8.30
N ALA A 42 12.92 3.58 8.25
CA ALA A 42 13.98 3.31 9.22
C ALA A 42 15.30 3.94 8.77
N ASP A 43 15.24 5.11 8.15
CA ASP A 43 16.38 5.93 7.72
C ASP A 43 17.03 6.70 8.90
N GLY A 44 16.52 6.50 10.12
CA GLY A 44 17.01 7.16 11.32
C GLY A 44 16.51 8.59 11.49
N VAL A 45 15.50 9.01 10.70
CA VAL A 45 14.84 10.30 10.87
C VAL A 45 14.03 10.28 12.15
N ASP A 46 14.43 11.13 13.10
CA ASP A 46 13.66 11.35 14.33
C ASP A 46 12.30 11.95 13.96
N THR A 47 11.24 11.17 14.21
CA THR A 47 9.86 11.53 13.87
C THR A 47 9.42 12.81 14.58
N PHE A 48 9.87 13.07 15.81
CA PHE A 48 9.55 14.32 16.50
C PHE A 48 10.22 15.51 15.82
N ASP A 49 11.46 15.32 15.39
CA ASP A 49 12.25 16.34 14.71
C ASP A 49 11.68 16.70 13.32
N PHE A 50 11.09 15.74 12.61
CA PHE A 50 10.31 15.97 11.38
C PHE A 50 9.02 16.75 11.65
N LEU A 51 8.24 16.34 12.65
CA LEU A 51 6.96 16.97 12.99
C LEU A 51 7.14 18.42 13.46
N LEU A 52 8.22 18.71 14.20
CA LEU A 52 8.54 20.07 14.64
C LEU A 52 8.94 21.00 13.49
N LYS A 53 9.50 20.49 12.38
CA LYS A 53 9.87 21.26 11.18
C LYS A 53 8.68 21.62 10.29
N LEU A 54 7.50 21.05 10.52
CA LEU A 54 6.27 21.35 9.77
C LEU A 54 5.48 22.54 10.35
N ASN A 55 5.90 23.07 11.51
CA ASN A 55 5.30 24.25 12.18
C ASN A 55 6.16 25.50 11.99
#